data_AF-A0A379SZR7-F1
#
_entry.id   AF-A0A379SZR7-F1
#
_cell.length_a   1.000
_cell.length_b   1.000
_cell.length_c   1.000
_cell.angle_alpha   90.00
_cell.angle_beta   90.00
_cell.angle_gamma   90.00
#
_symmetry.space_group_name_H-M   'P 1'
#
loop_
_entity.id
_entity.type
_entity.pdbx_description
1 polymer ?
#
loop_
_entity_poly.entity_id
_entity_poly.type
_entity_poly.pdbx_seq_one_letter_code
_entity_poly.pdbx_strand_id
1 'polypeptide(L)'
;MLDYYFNCIRDCDTHLDRILNELDALKLTNKTIVVFTADHGELGGSHQMHGKGASIYKEQIHVPMIISHPAYPGNKKCQALTCHLDIAPTLVGLTGLPEEKQRQALGNRKGVNFSGLLKNPEGVAVNAVRNASLYCYGMILYTDAHYLHRVIALQRDKQKNVAQIKQEISHLHPDFSHRSGTRMINDGRYKFARYFSLREHNTPENWQDLIKYNDLELYDLKNDPDENHNLAADKEKYQDLILKMNEKTE
;
A
#
# COMPACT_ATOMS: atom_id res chain seq x y z
N MET A 1 -9.80 -5.78 -21.10
CA MET A 1 -9.58 -5.86 -19.65
C MET A 1 -9.63 -4.47 -19.02
N LEU A 2 -8.86 -3.49 -19.53
CA LEU A 2 -8.96 -2.08 -19.12
C LEU A 2 -10.34 -1.46 -19.27
N ASP A 3 -11.04 -1.69 -20.40
CA ASP A 3 -12.40 -1.15 -20.58
C ASP A 3 -13.38 -1.64 -19.51
N TYR A 4 -13.27 -2.90 -19.09
CA TYR A 4 -14.07 -3.45 -18.01
C TYR A 4 -13.76 -2.74 -16.68
N TYR A 5 -12.47 -2.55 -16.37
CA TYR A 5 -12.03 -1.83 -15.18
C TYR A 5 -12.55 -0.38 -15.14
N PHE A 6 -12.44 0.37 -16.25
CA PHE A 6 -12.97 1.74 -16.33
C PHE A 6 -14.50 1.78 -16.25
N ASN A 7 -15.20 0.79 -16.81
CA ASN A 7 -16.64 0.68 -16.66
C ASN A 7 -17.04 0.42 -15.20
N CYS A 8 -16.31 -0.42 -14.47
CA CYS A 8 -16.53 -0.62 -13.02
C CYS A 8 -16.27 0.65 -12.21
N ILE A 9 -15.25 1.44 -12.56
CA ILE A 9 -15.01 2.74 -11.91
C ILE A 9 -16.19 3.68 -12.16
N ARG A 10 -16.66 3.80 -13.41
CA ARG A 10 -17.81 4.64 -13.75
C ARG A 10 -19.09 4.20 -13.04
N ASP A 11 -19.31 2.90 -12.92
CA ASP A 11 -20.45 2.34 -12.20
C ASP A 11 -20.37 2.68 -10.69
N CYS A 12 -19.19 2.52 -10.08
CA CYS A 12 -18.94 2.92 -8.70
C CYS A 12 -19.17 4.42 -8.48
N ASP A 13 -18.68 5.27 -9.40
CA ASP A 13 -18.88 6.72 -9.37
C ASP A 13 -20.37 7.10 -9.46
N THR A 14 -21.14 6.41 -10.31
CA THR A 14 -22.60 6.59 -10.40
C THR A 14 -23.29 6.25 -9.08
N HIS A 15 -22.84 5.20 -8.39
CA HIS A 15 -23.37 4.85 -7.07
C HIS A 15 -22.94 5.84 -5.98
N LEU A 16 -21.74 6.38 -6.05
CA LEU A 16 -21.27 7.42 -5.14
C LEU A 16 -22.12 8.69 -5.30
N ASP A 17 -22.39 9.12 -6.53
CA ASP A 17 -23.23 10.28 -6.82
C ASP A 17 -24.62 10.15 -6.19
N ARG A 18 -25.23 8.95 -6.23
CA ARG A 18 -26.50 8.68 -5.56
C ARG A 18 -26.43 8.88 -4.04
N ILE A 19 -25.34 8.44 -3.40
CA ILE A 19 -25.15 8.62 -1.95
C ILE A 19 -24.99 10.11 -1.61
N LEU A 20 -24.18 10.83 -2.40
CA LEU A 20 -23.94 12.26 -2.18
C LEU A 20 -25.22 13.10 -2.39
N ASN A 21 -25.98 12.80 -3.44
CA ASN A 21 -27.28 13.45 -3.70
C ASN A 21 -28.29 13.20 -2.57
N GLU A 22 -28.29 12.01 -1.96
CA GLU A 22 -29.16 11.71 -0.82
C GLU A 22 -28.71 12.47 0.44
N LEU A 23 -27.39 12.62 0.69
CA LEU A 23 -26.89 13.48 1.77
C LEU A 23 -27.35 14.93 1.59
N ASP A 24 -27.35 15.44 0.36
CA ASP A 24 -27.84 16.78 0.04
C ASP A 24 -29.36 16.90 0.25
N ALA A 25 -30.14 15.94 -0.24
CA ALA A 25 -31.59 15.91 -0.09
C ALA A 25 -32.02 15.88 1.39
N LEU A 26 -31.30 15.13 2.22
CA LEU A 26 -31.51 15.05 3.66
C LEU A 26 -30.93 16.26 4.43
N LYS A 27 -30.27 17.20 3.74
CA LYS A 27 -29.59 18.37 4.32
C LYS A 27 -28.51 17.97 5.34
N LEU A 28 -27.86 16.83 5.11
CA LEU A 28 -26.81 16.28 5.96
C LEU A 28 -25.41 16.66 5.49
N THR A 29 -25.24 17.08 4.24
CA THR A 29 -23.92 17.43 3.66
C THR A 29 -23.09 18.36 4.53
N ASN A 30 -23.68 19.42 5.08
CA ASN A 30 -22.99 20.38 5.95
C ASN A 30 -22.62 19.83 7.34
N LYS A 31 -23.00 18.59 7.65
CA LYS A 31 -22.76 17.88 8.92
C LYS A 31 -22.02 16.56 8.72
N THR A 32 -21.60 16.24 7.50
CA THR A 32 -20.98 14.97 7.16
C THR A 32 -19.60 15.21 6.58
N ILE A 33 -18.60 14.53 7.13
CA ILE A 33 -17.27 14.42 6.52
C ILE A 33 -17.30 13.20 5.61
N VAL A 34 -16.94 13.37 4.34
CA VAL A 34 -16.85 12.26 3.38
C VAL A 34 -15.37 11.93 3.17
N VAL A 35 -15.00 10.67 3.38
CA VAL A 35 -13.66 10.15 3.10
C VAL A 35 -13.77 9.06 2.04
N PHE A 36 -13.07 9.22 0.93
CA PHE A 36 -13.02 8.26 -0.17
C PHE A 36 -11.59 7.79 -0.40
N THR A 37 -11.40 6.48 -0.49
CA THR A 37 -10.09 5.85 -0.66
C THR A 37 -10.23 4.44 -1.26
N ALA A 38 -9.12 3.77 -1.54
CA ALA A 38 -9.06 2.37 -1.94
C ALA A 38 -8.10 1.59 -1.02
N ASP A 39 -8.27 0.27 -0.90
CA ASP A 39 -7.37 -0.59 -0.12
C ASP A 39 -6.04 -0.84 -0.85
N HIS A 40 -6.09 -0.92 -2.18
CA HIS A 40 -4.95 -0.96 -3.10
C HIS A 40 -5.37 -0.47 -4.50
N GLY A 41 -4.39 -0.36 -5.40
CA GLY A 41 -4.60 -0.06 -6.81
C GLY A 41 -4.55 -1.31 -7.71
N GLU A 42 -4.28 -1.11 -8.99
CA GLU A 42 -4.35 -2.12 -10.05
C GLU A 42 -3.24 -1.85 -11.07
N LEU A 43 -2.38 -2.85 -11.32
CA LEU A 43 -1.25 -2.72 -12.25
C LEU A 43 -1.70 -2.45 -13.68
N GLY A 44 -2.85 -3.00 -14.10
CA GLY A 44 -3.53 -2.59 -15.34
C GLY A 44 -2.76 -2.82 -16.63
N GLY A 45 -1.75 -3.70 -16.64
CA GLY A 45 -0.83 -3.92 -17.76
C GLY A 45 0.53 -3.22 -17.61
N SER A 46 0.67 -2.30 -16.64
CA SER A 46 1.92 -1.61 -16.33
C SER A 46 3.00 -2.60 -15.89
N HIS A 47 4.24 -2.34 -16.29
CA HIS A 47 5.36 -3.27 -16.08
C HIS A 47 5.10 -4.70 -16.60
N GLN A 48 4.20 -4.86 -17.58
CA GLN A 48 3.74 -6.16 -18.11
C GLN A 48 3.01 -7.03 -17.05
N MET A 49 2.49 -6.41 -16.00
CA MET A 49 1.79 -7.08 -14.91
C MET A 49 0.32 -6.64 -14.83
N HIS A 50 -0.51 -7.46 -14.19
CA HIS A 50 -1.92 -7.16 -13.96
C HIS A 50 -2.32 -7.56 -12.53
N GLY A 51 -3.42 -7.02 -12.04
CA GLY A 51 -3.93 -7.26 -10.70
C GLY A 51 -3.12 -6.51 -9.64
N LYS A 52 -2.98 -7.17 -8.51
CA LYS A 52 -2.11 -6.81 -7.39
C LYS A 52 -1.36 -8.05 -6.90
N GLY A 53 -0.22 -7.88 -6.27
CA GLY A 53 0.63 -8.97 -5.78
C GLY A 53 1.94 -8.49 -5.18
N ALA A 54 2.96 -9.35 -5.29
CA ALA A 54 4.31 -9.13 -4.76
C ALA A 54 5.11 -8.13 -5.64
N SER A 55 4.65 -6.88 -5.71
CA SER A 55 5.34 -5.79 -6.40
C SER A 55 5.18 -4.47 -5.62
N ILE A 56 6.00 -3.48 -5.96
CA ILE A 56 6.05 -2.18 -5.27
C ILE A 56 5.70 -0.99 -6.15
N TYR A 57 5.24 -1.25 -7.37
CA TYR A 57 4.93 -0.22 -8.35
C TYR A 57 3.75 0.65 -7.91
N LYS A 58 3.84 1.93 -8.25
CA LYS A 58 2.91 3.00 -7.88
C LYS A 58 1.46 2.63 -8.20
N GLU A 59 1.20 2.00 -9.34
CA GLU A 59 -0.14 1.61 -9.79
C GLU A 59 -0.86 0.73 -8.77
N GLN A 60 -0.13 -0.09 -8.00
CA GLN A 60 -0.69 -0.97 -6.98
C GLN A 60 -0.81 -0.30 -5.61
N ILE A 61 0.11 0.60 -5.24
CA ILE A 61 0.24 1.06 -3.85
C ILE A 61 -0.15 2.52 -3.64
N HIS A 62 -0.21 3.32 -4.70
CA HIS A 62 -0.62 4.73 -4.63
C HIS A 62 -2.13 4.82 -4.91
N VAL A 63 -2.91 4.87 -3.83
CA VAL A 63 -4.38 4.90 -3.88
C VAL A 63 -4.92 6.32 -3.74
N PRO A 64 -6.17 6.58 -4.19
CA PRO A 64 -6.84 7.84 -3.89
C PRO A 64 -7.04 8.04 -2.37
N MET A 65 -6.98 9.30 -1.95
CA MET A 65 -7.39 9.75 -0.62
C MET A 65 -8.04 11.12 -0.78
N ILE A 66 -9.37 11.15 -0.74
CA ILE A 66 -10.17 12.38 -0.89
C ILE A 66 -10.94 12.58 0.41
N ILE A 67 -10.81 13.76 1.01
CA ILE A 67 -11.55 14.16 2.20
C ILE A 67 -12.34 15.42 1.87
N SER A 68 -13.67 15.30 1.85
CA SER A 68 -14.57 16.45 1.82
C SER A 68 -15.02 16.75 3.24
N HIS A 69 -14.67 17.94 3.72
CA HIS A 69 -14.95 18.37 5.08
C HIS A 69 -15.71 19.71 5.06
N PRO A 70 -16.91 19.83 5.66
CA PRO A 70 -17.77 21.02 5.52
C PRO A 70 -17.13 22.34 5.98
N ALA A 71 -16.17 22.27 6.90
CA ALA A 71 -15.48 23.45 7.43
C ALA A 71 -14.31 23.99 6.58
N TYR A 72 -13.89 23.30 5.52
CA TYR A 72 -12.71 23.67 4.74
C TYR A 72 -13.04 23.84 3.25
N PRO A 73 -12.34 24.72 2.53
CA PRO A 73 -12.56 24.88 1.10
C PRO A 73 -12.15 23.61 0.34
N GLY A 74 -12.97 23.23 -0.64
CA GLY A 74 -12.67 22.13 -1.56
C GLY A 74 -11.65 22.51 -2.65
N ASN A 75 -11.45 21.59 -3.60
CA ASN A 75 -10.57 21.77 -4.75
C ASN A 75 -9.12 22.12 -4.39
N LYS A 76 -8.59 21.44 -3.37
CA LYS A 76 -7.21 21.57 -2.90
C LYS A 76 -6.46 20.27 -3.07
N LYS A 77 -5.16 20.36 -3.35
CA LYS A 77 -4.26 19.19 -3.48
C LYS A 77 -3.18 19.24 -2.40
N CYS A 78 -2.88 18.06 -1.85
CA CYS A 78 -1.82 17.86 -0.88
C CYS A 78 -0.79 16.88 -1.45
N GLN A 79 0.50 17.18 -1.28
CA GLN A 79 1.59 16.30 -1.69
C GLN A 79 2.29 15.62 -0.51
N ALA A 80 1.79 15.83 0.72
CA ALA A 80 2.35 15.19 1.89
C ALA A 80 2.20 13.67 1.79
N LEU A 81 3.28 12.96 2.11
CA LEU A 81 3.34 11.51 2.14
C LEU A 81 2.48 11.01 3.31
N THR A 82 1.54 10.12 3.01
CA THR A 82 0.65 9.48 3.99
C THR A 82 0.68 7.96 3.80
N CYS A 83 0.08 7.20 4.73
CA CYS A 83 -0.26 5.80 4.46
C CYS A 83 -1.57 5.39 5.14
N HIS A 84 -2.09 4.20 4.82
CA HIS A 84 -3.36 3.70 5.39
C HIS A 84 -3.42 3.65 6.92
N LEU A 85 -2.28 3.54 7.61
CA LEU A 85 -2.25 3.59 9.07
C LEU A 85 -2.72 4.94 9.61
N ASP A 86 -2.62 6.01 8.82
CA ASP A 86 -3.01 7.37 9.19
C ASP A 86 -4.52 7.58 9.17
N ILE A 87 -5.29 6.70 8.53
CA ILE A 87 -6.74 6.85 8.39
C ILE A 87 -7.40 6.87 9.77
N ALA A 88 -7.10 5.87 10.61
CA ALA A 88 -7.69 5.77 11.95
C ALA A 88 -7.39 7.00 12.85
N PRO A 89 -6.13 7.43 13.06
CA PRO A 89 -5.83 8.62 13.86
C PRO A 89 -6.36 9.91 13.24
N THR A 90 -6.45 10.01 11.90
CA THR A 90 -7.06 11.17 11.24
C THR A 90 -8.57 11.23 11.49
N LEU A 91 -9.29 10.11 11.37
CA LEU A 91 -10.72 10.05 11.69
C LEU A 91 -11.00 10.38 13.15
N VAL A 92 -10.18 9.86 14.08
CA VAL A 92 -10.29 10.20 15.50
C VAL A 92 -9.99 11.70 15.73
N GLY A 93 -8.97 12.24 15.08
CA GLY A 93 -8.62 13.67 15.14
C GLY A 93 -9.72 14.59 14.63
N LEU A 94 -10.52 14.13 13.65
CA LEU A 94 -11.65 14.87 13.09
C LEU A 94 -12.88 14.91 14.02
N THR A 95 -12.93 14.10 15.08
CA THR A 95 -14.05 14.11 16.04
C THR A 95 -14.08 15.35 16.94
N GLY A 96 -12.95 16.06 17.06
CA GLY A 96 -12.80 17.17 18.01
C GLY A 96 -12.83 16.76 19.48
N LEU A 97 -12.77 15.45 19.79
CA LEU A 97 -12.70 14.96 21.17
C LEU A 97 -11.42 15.46 21.87
N PRO A 98 -11.42 15.62 23.21
CA PRO A 98 -10.20 15.92 23.96
C PRO A 98 -9.10 14.89 23.69
N GLU A 99 -7.83 15.35 23.66
CA GLU A 99 -6.68 14.50 23.33
C GLU A 99 -6.61 13.20 24.13
N GLU A 100 -7.00 13.23 25.41
CA GLU A 100 -7.01 12.04 26.26
C GLU A 100 -7.94 10.94 25.71
N LYS A 101 -9.14 11.33 25.26
CA LYS A 101 -10.08 10.38 24.64
C LYS A 101 -9.56 9.89 23.29
N GLN A 102 -8.88 10.74 22.53
CA GLN A 102 -8.25 10.34 21.27
C GLN A 102 -7.14 9.31 21.51
N ARG A 103 -6.25 9.56 22.48
CA ARG A 103 -5.18 8.64 22.88
C ARG A 103 -5.75 7.29 23.34
N GLN A 104 -6.78 7.32 24.18
CA GLN A 104 -7.45 6.11 24.64
C GLN A 104 -8.03 5.28 23.48
N ALA A 105 -8.67 5.93 22.51
CA ALA A 105 -9.26 5.26 21.35
C ALA A 105 -8.20 4.67 20.38
N LEU A 106 -7.04 5.32 20.26
CA LEU A 106 -5.99 4.92 19.33
C LEU A 106 -5.03 3.88 19.92
N GLY A 107 -4.82 3.87 21.25
CA GLY A 107 -3.86 2.99 21.91
C GLY A 107 -2.46 3.11 21.29
N ASN A 108 -1.87 1.98 20.89
CA ASN A 108 -0.51 1.89 20.36
C ASN A 108 -0.42 1.95 18.81
N ARG A 109 -1.48 2.41 18.13
CA ARG A 109 -1.48 2.53 16.66
C ARG A 109 -0.37 3.49 16.20
N LYS A 110 0.32 3.12 15.12
CA LYS A 110 1.51 3.82 14.61
C LYS A 110 1.22 4.89 13.56
N GLY A 111 -0.02 5.04 13.14
CA GLY A 111 -0.40 6.09 12.20
C GLY A 111 -0.30 7.49 12.81
N VAL A 112 -0.25 8.48 11.94
CA VAL A 112 -0.17 9.90 12.27
C VAL A 112 -1.49 10.56 11.88
N ASN A 113 -2.02 11.40 12.77
CA ASN A 113 -3.17 12.24 12.46
C ASN A 113 -2.73 13.38 11.52
N PHE A 114 -3.20 13.38 10.27
CA PHE A 114 -2.91 14.46 9.31
C PHE A 114 -4.06 15.47 9.13
N SER A 115 -5.10 15.44 9.96
CA SER A 115 -6.28 16.31 9.80
C SER A 115 -5.94 17.80 9.80
N GLY A 116 -4.84 18.19 10.44
CA GLY A 116 -4.32 19.57 10.40
C GLY A 116 -3.99 20.07 8.99
N LEU A 117 -3.68 19.17 8.05
CA LEU A 117 -3.43 19.53 6.65
C LEU A 117 -4.68 20.06 5.94
N LEU A 118 -5.89 19.70 6.41
CA LEU A 118 -7.13 20.15 5.76
C LEU A 118 -7.29 21.68 5.76
N LYS A 119 -6.67 22.37 6.74
CA LYS A 119 -6.71 23.83 6.82
C LYS A 119 -5.90 24.49 5.70
N ASN A 120 -4.69 23.98 5.43
CA ASN A 120 -3.74 24.52 4.46
C ASN A 120 -2.96 23.37 3.78
N PRO A 121 -3.60 22.63 2.84
CA PRO A 121 -3.00 21.43 2.25
C PRO A 121 -1.96 21.71 1.17
N GLU A 122 -1.98 22.91 0.58
CA GLU A 122 -1.11 23.28 -0.54
C GLU A 122 0.26 23.80 -0.04
N GLY A 123 1.32 23.53 -0.81
CA GLY A 123 2.66 24.05 -0.52
C GLY A 123 3.36 23.41 0.69
N VAL A 124 2.73 22.44 1.35
CA VAL A 124 3.36 21.64 2.41
C VAL A 124 4.48 20.78 1.84
N ALA A 125 5.53 20.57 2.62
CA ALA A 125 6.60 19.65 2.25
C ALA A 125 6.05 18.23 2.08
N VAL A 126 6.63 17.45 1.17
CA VAL A 126 6.26 16.02 0.99
C VAL A 126 6.38 15.26 2.32
N ASN A 127 7.35 15.62 3.16
CA ASN A 127 7.58 14.95 4.44
C ASN A 127 6.88 15.61 5.64
N ALA A 128 5.85 16.44 5.40
CA ALA A 128 5.15 17.18 6.46
C ALA A 128 4.43 16.29 7.49
N VAL A 129 4.06 15.05 7.13
CA VAL A 129 3.40 14.09 8.02
C VAL A 129 4.38 13.04 8.55
N ARG A 130 5.34 12.63 7.72
CA ARG A 130 6.29 11.54 7.97
C ARG A 130 7.48 11.68 7.04
N ASN A 131 8.62 11.12 7.46
CA ASN A 131 9.83 11.11 6.64
C ASN A 131 9.81 10.02 5.55
N ALA A 132 9.04 8.95 5.77
CA ALA A 132 8.95 7.82 4.88
C ALA A 132 7.67 7.01 5.11
N SER A 133 7.17 6.35 4.06
CA SER A 133 6.09 5.37 4.13
C SER A 133 6.64 3.97 3.93
N LEU A 134 6.30 3.07 4.86
CA LEU A 134 6.61 1.65 4.79
C LEU A 134 5.45 0.89 4.14
N TYR A 135 5.77 0.02 3.18
CA TYR A 135 4.91 -1.00 2.63
C TYR A 135 5.53 -2.37 2.87
N CYS A 136 4.69 -3.31 3.32
CA CYS A 136 5.09 -4.70 3.53
C CYS A 136 4.16 -5.61 2.74
N TYR A 137 4.74 -6.61 2.09
CA TYR A 137 3.99 -7.69 1.45
C TYR A 137 4.52 -9.04 1.95
N GLY A 138 3.59 -9.97 2.18
CA GLY A 138 3.92 -11.31 2.68
C GLY A 138 2.67 -12.19 2.64
N MET A 139 2.30 -12.65 1.45
CA MET A 139 1.12 -13.49 1.27
C MET A 139 1.53 -14.95 1.14
N ILE A 140 1.36 -15.73 2.22
CA ILE A 140 1.75 -17.14 2.34
C ILE A 140 1.31 -17.98 1.13
N LEU A 141 0.09 -17.75 0.63
CA LEU A 141 -0.47 -18.47 -0.50
C LEU A 141 0.29 -18.25 -1.82
N TYR A 142 0.88 -17.07 -2.01
CA TYR A 142 1.64 -16.70 -3.22
C TYR A 142 3.15 -16.78 -3.04
N THR A 143 3.65 -17.28 -1.91
CA THR A 143 5.09 -17.42 -1.65
C THR A 143 5.75 -18.46 -2.56
N ASP A 144 5.02 -19.50 -2.94
CA ASP A 144 5.51 -20.60 -3.77
C ASP A 144 4.52 -20.89 -4.90
N ALA A 145 4.96 -20.67 -6.14
CA ALA A 145 4.15 -20.87 -7.34
C ALA A 145 3.77 -22.35 -7.55
N HIS A 146 4.64 -23.30 -7.18
CA HIS A 146 4.35 -24.73 -7.28
C HIS A 146 3.30 -25.15 -6.26
N TYR A 147 3.40 -24.66 -5.03
CA TYR A 147 2.37 -24.84 -4.00
C TYR A 147 1.03 -24.30 -4.48
N LEU A 148 0.99 -23.04 -4.93
CA LEU A 148 -0.23 -22.41 -5.43
C LEU A 148 -0.87 -23.19 -6.58
N HIS A 149 -0.05 -23.60 -7.56
CA HIS A 149 -0.54 -24.37 -8.70
C HIS A 149 -1.22 -25.67 -8.26
N ARG A 150 -0.63 -26.39 -7.28
CA ARG A 150 -1.24 -27.60 -6.71
C ARG A 150 -2.54 -27.31 -5.97
N VAL A 151 -2.58 -26.25 -5.16
CA VAL A 151 -3.80 -25.84 -4.44
C VAL A 151 -4.93 -25.52 -5.43
N ILE A 152 -4.64 -24.74 -6.49
CA ILE A 152 -5.63 -24.39 -7.52
C ILE A 152 -6.09 -25.64 -8.28
N ALA A 153 -5.18 -26.54 -8.63
CA ALA A 153 -5.52 -27.78 -9.32
C ALA A 153 -6.50 -28.64 -8.48
N LEU A 154 -6.24 -28.77 -7.17
CA LEU A 154 -7.14 -29.47 -6.25
C LEU A 154 -8.51 -28.79 -6.13
N GLN A 155 -8.55 -27.46 -6.05
CA GLN A 155 -9.81 -26.71 -5.96
C GLN A 155 -10.66 -26.81 -7.24
N ARG A 156 -10.04 -27.05 -8.39
CA ARG A 156 -10.72 -27.22 -9.69
C ARG A 156 -11.11 -28.67 -9.98
N ASP A 157 -10.70 -29.62 -9.15
CA ASP A 157 -11.01 -31.03 -9.31
C ASP A 157 -12.49 -31.29 -8.96
N LYS A 158 -13.31 -31.47 -9.99
CA LYS A 158 -14.75 -31.73 -9.85
C LYS A 158 -15.07 -33.13 -9.31
N GLN A 159 -14.09 -34.03 -9.22
CA GLN A 159 -14.28 -35.38 -8.69
C GLN A 159 -14.18 -35.44 -7.17
N LYS A 160 -13.58 -34.42 -6.55
CA LYS A 160 -13.35 -34.37 -5.10
C LYS A 160 -14.38 -33.47 -4.42
N ASN A 161 -14.85 -33.90 -3.25
CA ASN A 161 -15.65 -33.04 -2.39
C ASN A 161 -14.75 -32.11 -1.55
N VAL A 162 -15.37 -31.12 -0.91
CA VAL A 162 -14.65 -30.10 -0.12
C VAL A 162 -13.81 -30.71 1.01
N ALA A 163 -14.26 -31.81 1.63
CA ALA A 163 -13.52 -32.45 2.72
C ALA A 163 -12.23 -33.12 2.20
N GLN A 164 -12.32 -33.83 1.07
CA GLN A 164 -11.16 -34.45 0.41
C GLN A 164 -10.15 -33.39 -0.05
N ILE A 165 -10.62 -32.30 -0.65
CA ILE A 165 -9.76 -31.18 -1.08
C ILE A 165 -9.02 -30.58 0.13
N LYS A 166 -9.71 -30.33 1.25
CA LYS A 166 -9.09 -29.80 2.47
C LYS A 166 -8.04 -30.74 3.05
N GLN A 167 -8.32 -32.04 3.04
CA GLN A 167 -7.37 -33.06 3.51
C GLN A 167 -6.10 -33.09 2.65
N GLU A 168 -6.21 -32.99 1.33
CA GLU A 168 -5.01 -32.98 0.48
C GLU A 168 -4.21 -31.68 0.60
N ILE A 169 -4.89 -30.53 0.68
CA ILE A 169 -4.23 -29.24 0.90
C ILE A 169 -3.45 -29.22 2.22
N SER A 170 -3.92 -29.91 3.28
CA SER A 170 -3.22 -29.93 4.58
C SER A 170 -1.86 -30.65 4.52
N HIS A 171 -1.64 -31.51 3.52
CA HIS A 171 -0.36 -32.17 3.27
C HIS A 171 0.56 -31.38 2.33
N LEU A 172 0.09 -30.26 1.79
CA LEU A 172 0.91 -29.35 1.00
C LEU A 172 1.54 -28.30 1.90
N HIS A 173 2.81 -28.01 1.67
CA HIS A 173 3.54 -26.96 2.36
C HIS A 173 4.22 -26.05 1.33
N PRO A 174 4.03 -24.73 1.41
CA PRO A 174 4.75 -23.80 0.54
C PRO A 174 6.23 -23.77 0.90
N ASP A 175 7.10 -23.65 -0.11
CA ASP A 175 8.50 -23.36 0.15
C ASP A 175 8.72 -21.89 0.54
N PHE A 176 8.91 -21.65 1.83
CA PHE A 176 9.21 -20.33 2.37
C PHE A 176 10.64 -19.84 2.11
N SER A 177 11.48 -20.62 1.42
CA SER A 177 12.85 -20.20 1.05
C SER A 177 12.87 -19.14 -0.06
N HIS A 178 11.80 -19.04 -0.85
CA HIS A 178 11.66 -18.02 -1.90
C HIS A 178 11.62 -16.61 -1.31
N ARG A 179 12.19 -15.65 -2.06
CA ARG A 179 12.23 -14.23 -1.69
C ARG A 179 10.91 -13.51 -1.97
N SER A 180 9.84 -13.95 -1.31
CA SER A 180 8.48 -13.42 -1.51
C SER A 180 8.07 -12.38 -0.48
N GLY A 181 8.81 -12.26 0.62
CA GLY A 181 8.62 -11.20 1.61
C GLY A 181 9.16 -9.88 1.06
N THR A 182 8.41 -8.79 1.21
CA THR A 182 8.80 -7.48 0.69
C THR A 182 8.75 -6.45 1.80
N ARG A 183 9.79 -5.62 1.90
CA ARG A 183 9.75 -4.35 2.62
C ARG A 183 10.15 -3.24 1.66
N MET A 184 9.34 -2.20 1.58
CA MET A 184 9.55 -1.06 0.72
C MET A 184 9.41 0.24 1.50
N ILE A 185 10.33 1.16 1.27
CA ILE A 185 10.30 2.53 1.77
C ILE A 185 10.22 3.51 0.61
N ASN A 186 9.28 4.44 0.71
CA ASN A 186 9.24 5.67 -0.09
C ASN A 186 9.49 6.86 0.84
N ASP A 187 10.50 7.68 0.56
CA ASP A 187 10.85 8.86 1.37
C ASP A 187 10.42 10.20 0.74
N GLY A 188 9.60 10.13 -0.31
CA GLY A 188 9.15 11.27 -1.09
C GLY A 188 10.08 11.62 -2.26
N ARG A 189 11.29 11.08 -2.32
CA ARG A 189 12.21 11.21 -3.46
C ARG A 189 12.60 9.86 -4.06
N TYR A 190 12.99 8.93 -3.22
CA TYR A 190 13.43 7.59 -3.62
C TYR A 190 12.46 6.54 -3.11
N LYS A 191 12.22 5.52 -3.94
CA LYS A 191 11.54 4.29 -3.54
C LYS A 191 12.56 3.17 -3.52
N PHE A 192 12.73 2.53 -2.37
CA PHE A 192 13.64 1.40 -2.19
C PHE A 192 12.86 0.19 -1.70
N ALA A 193 13.10 -0.98 -2.27
CA ALA A 193 12.56 -2.22 -1.79
C ALA A 193 13.61 -3.32 -1.69
N ARG A 194 13.38 -4.21 -0.73
CA ARG A 194 14.11 -5.46 -0.56
C ARG A 194 13.15 -6.64 -0.51
N TYR A 195 13.52 -7.71 -1.20
CA TYR A 195 12.77 -8.96 -1.25
C TYR A 195 13.57 -10.06 -0.57
N PHE A 196 12.98 -10.75 0.39
CA PHE A 196 13.69 -11.70 1.25
C PHE A 196 12.85 -12.94 1.55
N SER A 197 13.56 -14.00 1.94
CA SER A 197 12.97 -15.25 2.38
C SER A 197 12.15 -15.07 3.65
N LEU A 198 10.91 -15.59 3.67
CA LEU A 198 10.07 -15.54 4.87
C LEU A 198 10.64 -16.40 6.02
N ARG A 199 11.59 -17.31 5.74
CA ARG A 199 12.31 -18.05 6.79
C ARG A 199 13.28 -17.18 7.58
N GLU A 200 13.84 -16.18 6.95
CA GLU A 200 14.95 -15.40 7.52
C GLU A 200 14.45 -14.08 8.10
N HIS A 201 13.29 -13.55 7.64
CA HIS A 201 12.69 -12.23 7.95
C HIS A 201 13.58 -11.02 7.63
N ASN A 202 14.89 -11.26 7.58
CA ASN A 202 16.05 -10.51 7.18
C ASN A 202 16.02 -9.03 7.59
N THR A 203 16.84 -8.65 8.55
CA THR A 203 17.07 -7.26 8.99
C THR A 203 18.55 -6.96 8.78
N PRO A 204 19.00 -6.76 7.53
CA PRO A 204 20.42 -6.72 7.21
C PRO A 204 21.07 -5.44 7.77
N GLU A 205 22.13 -5.61 8.54
CA GLU A 205 22.88 -4.52 9.19
C GLU A 205 24.09 -4.03 8.37
N ASN A 206 24.53 -4.81 7.38
CA ASN A 206 25.68 -4.49 6.55
C ASN A 206 25.43 -4.78 5.06
N TRP A 207 26.30 -4.23 4.22
CA TRP A 207 26.20 -4.34 2.76
C TRP A 207 26.23 -5.78 2.27
N GLN A 208 27.15 -6.59 2.80
CA GLN A 208 27.34 -7.98 2.38
C GLN A 208 26.08 -8.81 2.63
N ASP A 209 25.47 -8.68 3.79
CA ASP A 209 24.23 -9.40 4.12
C ASP A 209 23.03 -8.87 3.30
N LEU A 210 22.95 -7.55 3.09
CA LEU A 210 21.90 -6.94 2.29
C LEU A 210 21.87 -7.52 0.87
N ILE A 211 23.00 -7.55 0.17
CA ILE A 211 23.05 -8.07 -1.21
C ILE A 211 23.01 -9.60 -1.27
N LYS A 212 23.46 -10.29 -0.21
CA LYS A 212 23.49 -11.75 -0.19
C LYS A 212 22.10 -12.34 -0.01
N TYR A 213 21.27 -11.76 0.84
CA TYR A 213 19.99 -12.34 1.27
C TYR A 213 18.77 -11.59 0.75
N ASN A 214 18.94 -10.54 -0.06
CA ASN A 214 17.83 -9.80 -0.66
C ASN A 214 18.01 -9.60 -2.16
N ASP A 215 16.90 -9.54 -2.88
CA ASP A 215 16.84 -8.84 -4.16
C ASP A 215 16.45 -7.38 -3.91
N LEU A 216 16.98 -6.46 -4.70
CA LEU A 216 16.89 -5.03 -4.44
C LEU A 216 16.26 -4.27 -5.61
N GLU A 217 15.41 -3.31 -5.28
CA GLU A 217 14.91 -2.30 -6.20
C GLU A 217 15.14 -0.90 -5.63
N LEU A 218 15.54 0.04 -6.49
CA LEU A 218 15.70 1.45 -6.14
C LEU A 218 15.28 2.33 -7.32
N TYR A 219 14.33 3.24 -7.09
CA TYR A 219 13.84 4.19 -8.09
C TYR A 219 13.97 5.63 -7.61
N ASP A 220 14.38 6.52 -8.52
CA ASP A 220 14.37 7.98 -8.30
C ASP A 220 13.06 8.56 -8.83
N LEU A 221 12.06 8.71 -7.96
CA LEU A 221 10.70 9.08 -8.36
C LEU A 221 10.58 10.48 -8.97
N LYS A 222 11.61 11.33 -8.86
CA LYS A 222 11.63 12.64 -9.53
C LYS A 222 12.02 12.50 -11.01
N ASN A 223 13.04 11.69 -11.28
CA ASN A 223 13.62 11.55 -12.62
C ASN A 223 13.04 10.35 -13.38
N ASP A 224 12.46 9.39 -12.65
CA ASP A 224 11.82 8.17 -13.13
C ASP A 224 10.49 7.96 -12.38
N PRO A 225 9.48 8.82 -12.64
CA PRO A 225 8.19 8.78 -11.93
C PRO A 225 7.34 7.55 -12.25
N ASP A 226 7.67 6.85 -13.34
CA ASP A 226 7.02 5.64 -13.84
C ASP A 226 7.84 4.38 -13.52
N GLU A 227 8.91 4.51 -12.72
CA GLU A 227 9.63 3.38 -12.11
C GLU A 227 10.18 2.36 -13.12
N ASN A 228 10.64 2.85 -14.27
CA ASN A 228 11.13 2.01 -15.36
C ASN A 228 12.63 1.71 -15.26
N HIS A 229 13.36 2.40 -14.40
CA HIS A 229 14.81 2.28 -14.29
C HIS A 229 15.25 1.95 -12.86
N ASN A 230 15.38 0.65 -12.58
CA ASN A 230 15.90 0.16 -11.31
C ASN A 230 17.40 0.47 -11.15
N LEU A 231 17.72 1.48 -10.34
CA LEU A 231 19.08 1.89 -10.01
C LEU A 231 19.86 0.81 -9.24
N ALA A 232 19.18 -0.09 -8.53
CA ALA A 232 19.84 -1.19 -7.82
C ALA A 232 20.41 -2.26 -8.77
N ALA A 233 20.15 -2.19 -10.08
CA ALA A 233 20.85 -3.00 -11.07
C ALA A 233 22.37 -2.70 -11.10
N ASP A 234 22.77 -1.45 -10.78
CA ASP A 234 24.15 -1.01 -10.58
C ASP A 234 24.39 -0.73 -9.08
N LYS A 235 24.13 -1.75 -8.25
CA LYS A 235 24.12 -1.64 -6.78
C LYS A 235 25.42 -1.09 -6.20
N GLU A 236 26.57 -1.37 -6.81
CA GLU A 236 27.88 -0.87 -6.38
C GLU A 236 27.97 0.66 -6.54
N LYS A 237 27.47 1.22 -7.65
CA LYS A 237 27.40 2.67 -7.86
C LYS A 237 26.47 3.38 -6.87
N TYR A 238 25.38 2.73 -6.48
CA TYR A 238 24.35 3.30 -5.61
C TYR A 238 24.41 2.79 -4.16
N GLN A 239 25.52 2.15 -3.76
CA GLN A 239 25.67 1.48 -2.46
C GLN A 239 25.30 2.38 -1.27
N ASP A 240 25.88 3.58 -1.18
CA ASP A 240 25.64 4.49 -0.06
C ASP A 240 24.16 4.90 0.05
N LEU A 241 23.51 5.12 -1.10
CA LEU A 241 22.08 5.46 -1.15
C LEU A 241 21.22 4.26 -0.74
N ILE A 242 21.55 3.06 -1.23
CA ILE A 242 20.83 1.83 -0.88
C ILE A 242 20.93 1.57 0.63
N LEU A 243 22.12 1.68 1.22
CA LEU A 243 22.30 1.49 2.68
C LEU A 243 21.49 2.51 3.47
N LYS A 244 21.55 3.80 3.10
CA LYS A 244 20.76 4.87 3.72
C LYS A 244 19.26 4.62 3.63
N MET A 245 18.78 4.04 2.53
CA MET A 245 17.36 3.70 2.38
C MET A 245 16.98 2.44 3.17
N ASN A 246 17.88 1.46 3.25
CA ASN A 246 17.69 0.24 4.04
C ASN A 246 17.55 0.53 5.55
N GLU A 247 18.30 1.49 6.09
CA GLU A 247 18.18 1.94 7.48
C GLU A 247 16.76 2.40 7.85
N LYS A 248 15.97 2.82 6.87
CA LYS A 248 14.57 3.26 7.07
C LYS A 248 13.57 2.11 7.06
N THR A 249 14.00 0.88 6.79
CA THR A 249 13.10 -0.29 6.63
C THR A 249 12.75 -0.98 7.95
N GLU A 250 13.29 -0.50 9.08
CA GLU A 250 13.02 -0.98 10.44
C GLU A 250 12.13 -0.03 11.26
#